data_AF-A8FB33-F1
#
_entry.id   AF-A8FB33-F1
#
_cell.length_a   1.000
_cell.length_b   1.000
_cell.length_c   1.000
_cell.angle_alpha   90.00
_cell.angle_beta   90.00
_cell.angle_gamma   90.00
#
_symmetry.space_group_name_H-M   'P 1'
#
loop_
_entity.id
_entity.type
_entity.pdbx_description
1 polymer ?
#
loop_
_entity_poly.entity_id
_entity_poly.type
_entity_poly.pdbx_seq_one_letter_code
_entity_poly.pdbx_strand_id
1 'polypeptide(L)'
;MNANIQQLIDQTKVKFGLDLYYLKRHSFYRYVNMFNETIYTFNMEWFPSHEAEPEDDDVNPDGTAVIEVNLNTGQIESVIFVMDKTYARHGVTFKRPYPAHVIQWIEQETGLIYGEHFHMHHKERGELSFEEAIDGVKVTPSGRIEVKWNQHGQLMYFTHHGPFLAKTLLKAEEYALSLDKLENLAKQQVQLFQWPSFEHNRIRSIYALEEIYVKNDGTGTIPYEIGREETHCIHVNEVIEWNEPLNNTFEKKEIDIHLNISAEQAFSLEPSPDALPISKEEQAECIKAVRTFLAQKYPKDSGKWVLKTLHRDHGYIHAVLKNGEEGSGFIDKIKVFIEASSFEAVNYIDKKEMFQVCGILSPSQAANEISVSQKEAFEKLRERLELTPIYVYDEVQKQYVLCGKLDCHDGVDAESGEVFSLKEQ
;
A
#
# COMPACT_ATOMS: atom_id res chain seq x y z
N MET A 1 -24.05 25.46 -9.69
CA MET A 1 -22.77 24.81 -9.38
C MET A 1 -21.83 25.87 -8.78
N ASN A 2 -21.00 25.51 -7.79
CA ASN A 2 -20.02 26.45 -7.21
C ASN A 2 -19.02 26.88 -8.31
N ALA A 3 -18.66 28.17 -8.36
CA ALA A 3 -17.81 28.74 -9.40
C ALA A 3 -16.43 28.04 -9.51
N ASN A 4 -15.87 27.61 -8.37
CA ASN A 4 -14.60 26.89 -8.35
C ASN A 4 -14.72 25.51 -9.01
N ILE A 5 -15.83 24.80 -8.79
CA ILE A 5 -16.09 23.50 -9.42
C ILE A 5 -16.22 23.66 -10.94
N GLN A 6 -16.99 24.66 -11.38
CA GLN A 6 -17.17 24.92 -12.82
C GLN A 6 -15.83 25.25 -13.48
N GLN A 7 -15.01 26.07 -12.83
CA GLN A 7 -13.68 26.39 -13.32
C GLN A 7 -12.79 25.15 -13.49
N LEU A 8 -12.74 24.25 -12.50
CA LEU A 8 -11.97 23.01 -12.59
C LEU A 8 -12.47 22.09 -13.71
N ILE A 9 -13.80 21.98 -13.87
CA ILE A 9 -14.42 21.21 -14.95
C ILE A 9 -14.08 21.77 -16.32
N ASP A 10 -14.19 23.09 -16.49
CA ASP A 10 -13.90 23.75 -17.76
C ASP A 10 -12.41 23.64 -18.12
N GLN A 11 -11.53 23.84 -17.13
CA GLN A 11 -10.08 23.68 -17.30
C GLN A 11 -9.73 22.24 -17.68
N THR A 12 -10.30 21.25 -16.99
CA THR A 12 -10.09 19.83 -17.26
C THR A 12 -10.58 19.47 -18.65
N LYS A 13 -11.79 19.91 -19.03
CA LYS A 13 -12.36 19.68 -20.35
C LYS A 13 -11.44 20.20 -21.46
N VAL A 14 -10.97 21.44 -21.32
CA VAL A 14 -10.08 22.06 -22.32
C VAL A 14 -8.73 21.34 -22.36
N LYS A 15 -8.12 21.08 -21.21
CA LYS A 15 -6.78 20.47 -21.11
C LYS A 15 -6.72 19.08 -21.74
N PHE A 16 -7.73 18.26 -21.48
CA PHE A 16 -7.76 16.88 -21.95
C PHE A 16 -8.59 16.69 -23.23
N GLY A 17 -9.05 17.77 -23.86
CA GLY A 17 -9.71 17.72 -25.17
C GLY A 17 -11.06 17.00 -25.15
N LEU A 18 -11.83 17.17 -24.09
CA LEU A 18 -13.05 16.41 -23.80
C LEU A 18 -14.30 16.99 -24.51
N ASP A 19 -14.15 17.55 -25.71
CA ASP A 19 -15.25 18.17 -26.46
C ASP A 19 -16.31 17.17 -26.94
N LEU A 20 -15.90 15.92 -27.17
CA LEU A 20 -16.80 14.81 -27.51
C LEU A 20 -17.30 14.05 -26.28
N TYR A 21 -17.20 14.68 -25.11
CA TYR A 21 -17.61 14.12 -23.84
C TYR A 21 -18.57 15.07 -23.11
N TYR A 22 -19.36 14.49 -22.22
CA TYR A 22 -20.10 15.24 -21.21
C TYR A 22 -19.75 14.72 -19.82
N LEU A 23 -19.73 15.60 -18.84
CA LEU A 23 -19.52 15.22 -17.44
C LEU A 23 -20.79 14.50 -16.95
N LYS A 24 -20.66 13.22 -16.63
CA LYS A 24 -21.77 12.37 -16.16
C LYS A 24 -21.87 12.40 -14.64
N ARG A 25 -20.75 12.17 -13.95
CA ARG A 25 -20.64 12.15 -12.49
C ARG A 25 -19.43 12.95 -12.04
N HIS A 26 -19.53 13.49 -10.83
CA HIS A 26 -18.40 14.06 -10.12
C HIS A 26 -18.58 13.81 -8.62
N SER A 27 -17.48 13.68 -7.90
CA SER A 27 -17.48 13.41 -6.46
C SER A 27 -16.24 14.01 -5.82
N PHE A 28 -16.32 14.24 -4.52
CA PHE A 28 -15.17 14.62 -3.71
C PHE A 28 -14.78 13.42 -2.87
N TYR A 29 -13.47 13.14 -2.82
CA TYR A 29 -12.91 12.16 -1.91
C TYR A 29 -11.91 12.84 -0.99
N ARG A 30 -11.64 12.15 0.11
CA ARG A 30 -10.65 12.55 1.10
C ARG A 30 -9.93 11.30 1.56
N TYR A 31 -8.62 11.41 1.73
CA TYR A 31 -7.82 10.42 2.43
C TYR A 31 -6.79 11.11 3.32
N VAL A 32 -6.21 10.35 4.25
CA VAL A 32 -5.09 10.80 5.08
C VAL A 32 -3.85 10.10 4.60
N ASN A 33 -2.84 10.87 4.19
CA ASN A 33 -1.59 10.30 3.72
C ASN A 33 -0.75 9.78 4.90
N MET A 34 0.34 9.07 4.60
CA MET A 34 1.30 8.57 5.58
C MET A 34 1.98 9.66 6.47
N PHE A 35 1.93 10.94 6.08
CA PHE A 35 2.43 12.07 6.88
C PHE A 35 1.34 12.64 7.80
N ASN A 36 0.18 11.98 7.87
CA ASN A 36 -0.99 12.40 8.62
C ASN A 36 -1.60 13.71 8.12
N GLU A 37 -1.49 13.97 6.81
CA GLU A 37 -2.07 15.14 6.14
C GLU A 37 -3.37 14.76 5.44
N THR A 38 -4.35 15.66 5.49
CA THR A 38 -5.63 15.47 4.80
C THR A 38 -5.52 15.91 3.35
N ILE A 39 -5.73 14.98 2.43
CA ILE A 39 -5.75 15.23 0.99
C ILE A 39 -7.19 15.13 0.48
N TYR A 40 -7.62 16.13 -0.28
CA TYR A 40 -8.89 16.12 -0.98
C TYR A 40 -8.66 15.95 -2.47
N THR A 41 -9.47 15.10 -3.09
CA THR A 41 -9.51 14.94 -4.54
C THR A 41 -10.88 15.25 -5.08
N PHE A 42 -10.91 15.83 -6.27
CA PHE A 42 -12.12 16.03 -7.05
C PHE A 42 -12.07 15.09 -8.26
N ASN A 43 -12.93 14.08 -8.22
CA ASN A 43 -13.08 13.08 -9.27
C ASN A 43 -14.15 13.53 -10.27
N MET A 44 -13.85 13.37 -11.55
CA MET A 44 -14.76 13.68 -12.66
C MET A 44 -14.82 12.51 -13.64
N GLU A 45 -16.02 12.03 -13.90
CA GLU A 45 -16.29 10.97 -14.87
C GLU A 45 -16.98 11.53 -16.11
N TRP A 46 -16.30 11.44 -17.24
CA TRP A 46 -16.71 12.00 -18.52
C TRP A 46 -17.07 10.90 -19.49
N PHE A 47 -18.33 10.86 -19.91
CA PHE A 47 -18.82 9.84 -20.82
C PHE A 47 -18.72 10.33 -22.28
N PRO A 48 -18.29 9.47 -23.23
CA PRO A 48 -18.28 9.83 -24.64
C PRO A 48 -19.71 10.10 -25.14
N SER A 49 -19.94 11.22 -25.81
CA SER A 49 -21.30 11.65 -26.21
C SER A 49 -21.99 10.77 -27.26
N HIS A 50 -21.30 9.78 -27.83
CA HIS A 50 -21.79 8.92 -28.91
C HIS A 50 -21.88 7.44 -28.52
N GLU A 51 -21.39 7.07 -27.35
CA GLU A 51 -21.54 5.73 -26.80
C GLU A 51 -22.87 5.65 -26.04
N ALA A 52 -23.52 4.48 -26.07
CA ALA A 52 -24.70 4.25 -25.25
C ALA A 52 -24.28 4.12 -23.79
N GLU A 53 -25.07 4.70 -22.88
CA GLU A 53 -24.91 4.39 -21.46
C GLU A 53 -25.21 2.89 -21.24
N PRO A 54 -24.37 2.16 -20.49
CA PRO A 54 -24.66 0.77 -20.12
C PRO A 54 -25.99 0.66 -19.36
N GLU A 55 -26.65 -0.49 -19.46
CA GLU A 55 -27.87 -0.77 -18.67
C GLU A 55 -27.56 -0.92 -17.17
N ASP A 56 -26.30 -1.23 -16.86
CA ASP A 56 -25.77 -1.35 -15.51
C ASP A 56 -25.07 -0.04 -15.11
N ASP A 57 -25.63 0.68 -14.14
CA ASP A 57 -25.13 1.97 -13.66
C ASP A 57 -23.73 1.88 -13.01
N ASP A 58 -23.28 0.67 -12.66
CA ASP A 58 -21.96 0.39 -12.08
C ASP A 58 -20.85 0.19 -13.14
N VAL A 59 -21.21 0.23 -14.43
CA VAL A 59 -20.26 0.05 -15.53
C VAL A 59 -20.06 1.37 -16.28
N ASN A 60 -18.80 1.77 -16.44
CA ASN A 60 -18.44 2.89 -17.30
C ASN A 60 -18.34 2.42 -18.77
N PRO A 61 -18.92 3.14 -19.74
CA PRO A 61 -18.75 2.82 -21.16
C PRO A 61 -17.28 2.97 -21.61
N ASP A 62 -16.90 2.23 -22.66
CA ASP A 62 -15.56 2.27 -23.24
C ASP A 62 -15.12 3.70 -23.58
N GLY A 63 -13.91 4.03 -23.16
CA GLY A 63 -13.29 5.33 -23.38
C GLY A 63 -13.82 6.47 -22.55
N THR A 64 -14.64 6.18 -21.53
CA THR A 64 -14.90 7.09 -20.40
C THR A 64 -13.58 7.65 -19.86
N ALA A 65 -13.52 8.96 -19.66
CA ALA A 65 -12.37 9.60 -19.02
C ALA A 65 -12.68 9.83 -17.54
N VAL A 66 -11.89 9.21 -16.66
CA VAL A 66 -11.93 9.43 -15.21
C VAL A 66 -10.71 10.28 -14.86
N ILE A 67 -10.94 11.45 -14.29
CA ILE A 67 -9.87 12.43 -14.03
C ILE A 67 -10.00 12.94 -12.60
N GLU A 68 -8.90 12.85 -11.86
CA GLU A 68 -8.82 13.30 -10.48
C GLU A 68 -7.88 14.49 -10.33
N VAL A 69 -8.35 15.50 -9.61
CA VAL A 69 -7.60 16.71 -9.28
C VAL A 69 -7.36 16.75 -7.78
N ASN A 70 -6.11 16.88 -7.35
CA ASN A 70 -5.77 17.20 -5.98
C ASN A 70 -6.22 18.64 -5.67
N LEU A 71 -7.13 18.81 -4.73
CA LEU A 71 -7.65 20.13 -4.37
C LEU A 71 -6.70 20.93 -3.48
N ASN A 72 -5.77 20.27 -2.78
CA ASN A 72 -4.75 20.93 -1.97
C ASN A 72 -3.71 21.63 -2.86
N THR A 73 -3.35 21.03 -3.99
CA THR A 73 -2.28 21.54 -4.89
C THR A 73 -2.81 22.10 -6.23
N GLY A 74 -4.04 21.74 -6.61
CA GLY A 74 -4.62 22.04 -7.92
C GLY A 74 -4.06 21.19 -9.08
N GLN A 75 -3.23 20.20 -8.77
CA GLN A 75 -2.57 19.34 -9.77
C GLN A 75 -3.45 18.15 -10.12
N ILE A 76 -3.24 17.59 -11.32
CA ILE A 76 -3.85 16.34 -11.74
C ILE A 76 -3.15 15.18 -11.02
N GLU A 77 -3.91 14.32 -10.34
CA GLU A 77 -3.38 13.08 -9.75
C GLU A 77 -3.52 11.91 -10.70
N SER A 78 -4.67 11.80 -11.38
CA SER A 78 -4.92 10.68 -12.29
C SER A 78 -5.73 11.10 -13.51
N VAL A 79 -5.47 10.41 -14.63
CA VAL A 79 -6.24 10.46 -15.87
C VAL A 79 -6.32 9.05 -16.40
N ILE A 80 -7.52 8.50 -16.50
CA ILE A 80 -7.74 7.14 -16.98
C ILE A 80 -8.79 7.17 -18.08
N PHE A 81 -8.41 6.70 -19.26
CA PHE A 81 -9.35 6.43 -20.36
C PHE A 81 -9.67 4.94 -20.38
N VAL A 82 -10.90 4.59 -20.01
CA VAL A 82 -11.37 3.21 -19.82
C VAL A 82 -11.17 2.36 -21.09
N MET A 83 -10.68 1.13 -20.92
CA MET A 83 -10.41 0.16 -21.99
C MET A 83 -9.43 0.65 -23.06
N ASP A 84 -8.46 1.49 -22.68
CA ASP A 84 -7.45 2.05 -23.58
C ASP A 84 -8.04 2.72 -24.84
N LYS A 85 -9.22 3.34 -24.70
CA LYS A 85 -9.93 4.03 -25.78
C LYS A 85 -10.10 5.51 -25.45
N THR A 86 -9.79 6.40 -26.39
CA THR A 86 -9.98 7.84 -26.19
C THR A 86 -10.61 8.47 -27.42
N TYR A 87 -11.52 9.41 -27.16
CA TYR A 87 -12.17 10.26 -28.16
C TYR A 87 -11.76 11.72 -28.02
N ALA A 88 -10.75 11.98 -27.20
CA ALA A 88 -10.24 13.31 -26.95
C ALA A 88 -9.75 13.96 -28.24
N ARG A 89 -10.16 15.21 -28.48
CA ARG A 89 -9.71 16.04 -29.60
C ARG A 89 -8.83 17.14 -29.07
N HIS A 90 -7.62 17.26 -29.63
CA HIS A 90 -6.65 18.27 -29.21
C HIS A 90 -6.23 18.17 -27.72
N GLY A 91 -6.41 17.01 -27.10
CA GLY A 91 -5.91 16.72 -25.75
C GLY A 91 -4.41 16.40 -25.74
N VAL A 92 -3.93 15.90 -24.59
CA VAL A 92 -2.50 15.57 -24.38
C VAL A 92 -2.04 14.52 -25.40
N THR A 93 -1.03 14.90 -26.20
CA THR A 93 -0.42 14.03 -27.21
C THR A 93 1.10 14.16 -27.17
N PHE A 94 1.79 13.04 -27.05
CA PHE A 94 3.25 12.98 -26.95
C PHE A 94 3.91 12.78 -28.31
N LYS A 95 4.84 13.67 -28.64
CA LYS A 95 5.62 13.62 -29.88
C LYS A 95 6.85 12.74 -29.74
N ARG A 96 7.21 12.05 -30.83
CA ARG A 96 8.46 11.28 -30.93
C ARG A 96 9.67 12.23 -31.11
N PRO A 97 10.87 11.82 -30.67
CA PRO A 97 11.19 10.56 -30.00
C PRO A 97 10.85 10.55 -28.50
N TYR A 98 10.40 9.40 -27.99
CA TYR A 98 10.21 9.16 -26.56
C TYR A 98 11.55 8.83 -25.88
N PRO A 99 11.77 9.17 -24.59
CA PRO A 99 10.79 9.62 -23.59
C PRO A 99 10.70 11.15 -23.40
N ALA A 100 11.49 11.95 -24.12
CA ALA A 100 11.74 13.36 -23.80
C ALA A 100 10.45 14.21 -23.66
N HIS A 101 9.51 14.10 -24.59
CA HIS A 101 8.27 14.88 -24.54
C HIS A 101 7.31 14.43 -23.42
N VAL A 102 7.39 13.17 -22.98
CA VAL A 102 6.60 12.66 -21.85
C VAL A 102 7.17 13.23 -20.56
N ILE A 103 8.50 13.16 -20.40
CA ILE A 103 9.21 13.73 -19.24
C ILE A 103 8.90 15.22 -19.11
N GLN A 104 9.06 16.00 -20.18
CA GLN A 104 8.78 17.44 -20.16
C GLN A 104 7.33 17.74 -19.75
N TRP A 105 6.37 16.93 -20.21
CA TRP A 105 4.97 17.09 -19.82
C TRP A 105 4.77 16.79 -18.33
N ILE A 106 5.38 15.73 -17.79
CA ILE A 106 5.33 15.39 -16.35
C ILE A 106 5.90 16.56 -15.51
N GLU A 107 7.05 17.12 -15.91
CA GLU A 107 7.67 18.24 -15.19
C GLU A 107 6.76 19.48 -15.18
N GLN A 108 6.07 19.75 -16.30
CA GLN A 108 5.10 20.85 -16.38
C GLN A 108 3.85 20.59 -15.53
N GLU A 109 3.43 19.34 -15.44
CA GLU A 109 2.20 18.94 -14.76
C GLU A 109 2.35 18.89 -13.24
N THR A 110 3.51 18.41 -12.78
CA THR A 110 3.78 18.15 -11.37
C THR A 110 4.70 19.18 -10.73
N GLY A 111 5.46 19.94 -11.53
CA GLY A 111 6.53 20.81 -11.04
C GLY A 111 7.78 20.04 -10.58
N LEU A 112 7.78 18.70 -10.68
CA LEU A 112 8.93 17.86 -10.40
C LEU A 112 9.97 18.00 -11.53
N ILE A 113 11.19 17.54 -11.26
CA ILE A 113 12.34 17.67 -12.17
C ILE A 113 12.92 16.28 -12.39
N TYR A 114 13.05 15.86 -13.65
CA TYR A 114 13.59 14.55 -13.99
C TYR A 114 15.08 14.47 -13.70
N GLY A 115 15.51 13.36 -13.10
CA GLY A 115 16.90 13.19 -12.64
C GLY A 115 17.19 13.87 -11.30
N GLU A 116 16.23 14.60 -10.74
CA GLU A 116 16.33 15.22 -9.41
C GLU A 116 15.28 14.66 -8.45
N HIS A 117 14.01 14.73 -8.83
CA HIS A 117 12.89 14.28 -8.00
C HIS A 117 12.40 12.89 -8.41
N PHE A 118 12.44 12.56 -9.70
CA PHE A 118 11.97 11.28 -10.23
C PHE A 118 12.89 10.75 -11.33
N HIS A 119 12.96 9.42 -11.44
CA HIS A 119 13.85 8.70 -12.34
C HIS A 119 13.09 7.62 -13.10
N MET A 120 13.58 7.25 -14.28
CA MET A 120 12.97 6.19 -15.08
C MET A 120 13.10 4.85 -14.35
N HIS A 121 11.98 4.21 -14.04
CA HIS A 121 11.95 2.89 -13.44
C HIS A 121 11.73 1.81 -14.50
N HIS A 122 10.72 2.00 -15.36
CA HIS A 122 10.38 1.07 -16.42
C HIS A 122 10.15 1.77 -17.75
N LYS A 123 10.49 1.09 -18.84
CA LYS A 123 10.28 1.59 -20.19
C LYS A 123 9.83 0.49 -21.13
N GLU A 124 8.59 0.63 -21.59
CA GLU A 124 8.01 -0.22 -22.62
C GLU A 124 7.44 0.61 -23.78
N ARG A 125 6.92 -0.08 -24.81
CA ARG A 125 6.35 0.59 -25.96
C ARG A 125 4.97 1.15 -25.58
N GLY A 126 4.88 2.47 -25.47
CA GLY A 126 3.62 3.15 -25.15
C GLY A 126 3.39 3.34 -23.65
N GLU A 127 4.38 3.02 -22.82
CA GLU A 127 4.30 3.08 -21.36
C GLU A 127 5.66 3.45 -20.76
N LEU A 128 5.64 4.33 -19.78
CA LEU A 128 6.79 4.66 -18.93
C LEU A 128 6.32 4.68 -17.48
N SER A 129 7.13 4.13 -16.59
CA SER A 129 6.98 4.35 -15.16
C SER A 129 8.23 5.00 -14.58
N PHE A 130 8.00 5.83 -13.59
CA PHE A 130 9.01 6.60 -12.88
C PHE A 130 8.83 6.43 -11.39
N GLU A 131 9.93 6.47 -10.66
CA GLU A 131 9.94 6.40 -9.20
C GLU A 131 10.83 7.51 -8.62
N GLU A 132 10.51 7.90 -7.40
CA GLU A 132 11.34 8.77 -6.59
C GLU A 132 12.66 8.06 -6.21
N ALA A 133 13.77 8.76 -6.41
CA ALA A 133 15.09 8.28 -6.01
C ALA A 133 16.01 9.48 -5.76
N ILE A 134 16.98 9.31 -4.87
CA ILE A 134 17.99 10.31 -4.53
C ILE A 134 19.35 9.79 -4.99
N ASP A 135 19.98 10.48 -5.93
CA ASP A 135 21.31 10.11 -6.47
C ASP A 135 21.39 8.62 -6.91
N GLY A 136 20.30 8.10 -7.47
CA GLY A 136 20.17 6.69 -7.89
C GLY A 136 19.88 5.69 -6.77
N VAL A 137 19.81 6.13 -5.51
CA VAL A 137 19.39 5.34 -4.36
C VAL A 137 17.86 5.38 -4.23
N LYS A 138 17.23 4.21 -4.13
CA LYS A 138 15.78 4.10 -3.96
C LYS A 138 15.34 4.74 -2.64
N VAL A 139 14.08 5.15 -2.61
CA VAL A 139 13.42 5.69 -1.42
C VAL A 139 12.22 4.81 -1.09
N THR A 140 11.91 4.64 0.20
CA THR A 140 10.62 4.12 0.64
C THR A 140 10.15 4.89 1.87
N PRO A 141 8.89 5.30 1.92
CA PRO A 141 7.91 5.26 0.82
C PRO A 141 8.32 6.13 -0.38
N SER A 142 7.96 5.70 -1.59
CA SER A 142 8.35 6.36 -2.84
C SER A 142 7.17 7.04 -3.51
N GLY A 143 7.40 8.23 -4.07
CA GLY A 143 6.58 8.73 -5.17
C GLY A 143 6.67 7.85 -6.42
N ARG A 144 5.56 7.69 -7.15
CA ARG A 144 5.47 6.95 -8.41
C ARG A 144 4.67 7.73 -9.44
N ILE A 145 5.14 7.69 -10.69
CA ILE A 145 4.42 8.26 -11.84
C ILE A 145 4.35 7.21 -12.93
N GLU A 146 3.18 6.99 -13.50
CA GLU A 146 2.99 6.11 -14.64
C GLU A 146 2.29 6.86 -15.76
N VAL A 147 2.75 6.67 -16.99
CA VAL A 147 2.16 7.30 -18.18
C VAL A 147 2.04 6.28 -19.30
N LYS A 148 0.83 6.13 -19.84
CA LYS A 148 0.56 5.32 -21.05
C LYS A 148 -0.05 6.16 -22.16
N TRP A 149 0.28 5.81 -23.40
CA TRP A 149 -0.24 6.47 -24.59
C TRP A 149 -0.47 5.49 -25.73
N ASN A 150 -1.42 5.81 -26.61
CA ASN A 150 -1.77 4.95 -27.74
C ASN A 150 -0.77 5.08 -28.91
N GLN A 151 -0.98 4.33 -29.99
CA GLN A 151 -0.10 4.36 -31.17
C GLN A 151 0.05 5.74 -31.85
N HIS A 152 -0.91 6.65 -31.64
CA HIS A 152 -0.90 8.03 -32.14
C HIS A 152 -0.24 9.02 -31.16
N GLY A 153 0.20 8.54 -29.99
CA GLY A 153 0.81 9.37 -28.95
C GLY A 153 -0.19 9.99 -27.99
N GLN A 154 -1.50 9.72 -28.10
CA GLN A 154 -2.50 10.33 -27.23
C GLN A 154 -2.44 9.69 -25.84
N LEU A 155 -2.54 10.51 -24.79
CA LEU A 155 -2.58 10.06 -23.40
C LEU A 155 -3.76 9.11 -23.17
N MET A 156 -3.47 7.98 -22.52
CA MET A 156 -4.46 6.97 -22.14
C MET A 156 -4.55 6.80 -20.64
N TYR A 157 -3.40 6.91 -19.97
CA TYR A 157 -3.27 6.71 -18.54
C TYR A 157 -2.20 7.64 -18.00
N PHE A 158 -2.50 8.30 -16.89
CA PHE A 158 -1.54 9.02 -16.07
C PHE A 158 -1.91 8.80 -14.61
N THR A 159 -0.91 8.51 -13.79
CA THR A 159 -1.03 8.61 -12.34
C THR A 159 0.21 9.28 -11.76
N HIS A 160 -0.01 10.07 -10.72
CA HIS A 160 1.00 10.71 -9.91
C HIS A 160 0.62 10.49 -8.45
N HIS A 161 1.29 9.53 -7.81
CA HIS A 161 1.01 9.11 -6.45
C HIS A 161 2.24 9.19 -5.57
N GLY A 162 2.04 9.48 -4.28
CA GLY A 162 3.10 9.56 -3.29
C GLY A 162 3.74 10.94 -3.16
N PRO A 163 4.66 11.11 -2.19
CA PRO A 163 4.98 12.43 -1.67
C PRO A 163 6.02 13.24 -2.45
N PHE A 164 6.99 12.59 -3.11
CA PHE A 164 8.12 13.27 -3.76
C PHE A 164 8.87 14.26 -2.81
N LEU A 165 9.01 13.88 -1.53
CA LEU A 165 9.58 14.71 -0.45
C LEU A 165 10.99 14.25 -0.01
N ALA A 166 11.52 13.18 -0.58
CA ALA A 166 12.70 12.53 -0.03
C ALA A 166 13.92 13.45 -0.05
N LYS A 167 14.06 14.25 -1.11
CA LYS A 167 15.16 15.22 -1.25
C LYS A 167 15.10 16.34 -0.21
N THR A 168 13.91 16.79 0.19
CA THR A 168 13.74 17.90 1.14
C THR A 168 13.89 17.44 2.60
N LEU A 169 13.59 16.17 2.88
CA LEU A 169 13.63 15.56 4.21
C LEU A 169 14.84 14.64 4.41
N LEU A 170 15.86 14.77 3.57
CA LEU A 170 17.03 13.88 3.55
C LEU A 170 18.00 14.15 4.69
N LYS A 171 18.41 13.09 5.38
CA LYS A 171 19.64 13.08 6.16
C LYS A 171 20.79 12.50 5.32
N ALA A 172 21.66 13.38 4.83
CA ALA A 172 22.80 12.98 4.00
C ALA A 172 23.83 12.19 4.81
N GLU A 173 24.18 11.00 4.35
CA GLU A 173 25.13 10.09 4.98
C GLU A 173 25.87 9.27 3.92
N GLU A 174 27.09 8.81 4.23
CA GLU A 174 27.82 7.85 3.40
C GLU A 174 27.47 6.42 3.80
N TYR A 175 27.22 5.54 2.83
CA TYR A 175 26.85 4.16 3.08
C TYR A 175 28.02 3.36 3.68
N ALA A 176 27.79 2.68 4.81
CA ALA A 176 28.83 2.01 5.60
C ALA A 176 28.53 0.52 5.93
N LEU A 177 27.34 0.03 5.60
CA LEU A 177 26.93 -1.34 5.89
C LEU A 177 27.53 -2.35 4.90
N SER A 178 27.68 -3.59 5.37
CA SER A 178 28.08 -4.74 4.56
C SER A 178 27.48 -6.01 5.14
N LEU A 179 27.24 -7.03 4.31
CA LEU A 179 26.67 -8.31 4.77
C LEU A 179 27.50 -8.97 5.87
N ASP A 180 28.83 -8.90 5.78
CA ASP A 180 29.74 -9.44 6.81
C ASP A 180 29.49 -8.84 8.20
N LYS A 181 29.12 -7.55 8.28
CA LYS A 181 28.80 -6.89 9.55
C LYS A 181 27.44 -7.31 10.10
N LEU A 182 26.56 -7.83 9.24
CA LEU A 182 25.17 -8.15 9.52
C LEU A 182 24.90 -9.65 9.62
N GLU A 183 25.91 -10.52 9.52
CA GLU A 183 25.73 -11.99 9.48
C GLU A 183 24.87 -12.52 10.63
N ASN A 184 25.14 -12.07 11.87
CA ASN A 184 24.35 -12.47 13.04
C ASN A 184 22.89 -12.01 12.96
N LEU A 185 22.66 -10.79 12.47
CA LEU A 185 21.33 -10.24 12.29
C LEU A 185 20.57 -11.00 11.18
N ALA A 186 21.20 -11.21 10.03
CA ALA A 186 20.63 -11.97 8.93
C ALA A 186 20.22 -13.38 9.35
N LYS A 187 21.05 -14.04 10.16
CA LYS A 187 20.72 -15.36 10.71
C LYS A 187 19.50 -15.33 11.63
N GLN A 188 19.36 -14.29 12.46
CA GLN A 188 18.17 -14.12 13.31
C GLN A 188 16.91 -13.86 12.49
N GLN A 189 17.05 -13.18 11.34
CA GLN A 189 15.94 -12.86 10.45
C GLN A 189 15.51 -14.01 9.53
N VAL A 190 16.29 -15.08 9.41
CA VAL A 190 15.79 -16.30 8.77
C VAL A 190 14.79 -16.97 9.69
N GLN A 191 13.50 -16.90 9.36
CA GLN A 191 12.42 -17.44 10.17
C GLN A 191 11.63 -18.49 9.38
N LEU A 192 10.88 -19.32 10.12
CA LEU A 192 9.93 -20.23 9.53
C LEU A 192 8.66 -19.45 9.13
N PHE A 193 8.12 -19.74 7.95
CA PHE A 193 6.90 -19.16 7.43
C PHE A 193 5.97 -20.23 6.87
N GLN A 194 4.67 -20.04 7.07
CA GLN A 194 3.64 -20.72 6.30
C GLN A 194 3.42 -19.98 4.97
N TRP A 195 3.91 -20.56 3.87
CA TRP A 195 3.88 -19.98 2.52
C TRP A 195 2.81 -20.64 1.65
N PRO A 196 1.87 -19.88 1.05
CA PRO A 196 0.89 -20.43 0.14
C PRO A 196 1.55 -20.75 -1.21
N SER A 197 1.60 -22.03 -1.58
CA SER A 197 2.05 -22.47 -2.90
C SER A 197 0.83 -22.69 -3.80
N PHE A 198 0.65 -21.80 -4.76
CA PHE A 198 -0.45 -21.87 -5.73
C PHE A 198 -0.25 -23.02 -6.72
N GLU A 199 1.00 -23.24 -7.16
CA GLU A 199 1.34 -24.37 -8.03
C GLU A 199 0.93 -25.72 -7.43
N HIS A 200 1.04 -25.84 -6.10
CA HIS A 200 0.79 -27.10 -5.39
C HIS A 200 -0.52 -27.10 -4.59
N ASN A 201 -1.32 -26.03 -4.68
CA ASN A 201 -2.56 -25.82 -3.92
C ASN A 201 -2.43 -26.25 -2.44
N ARG A 202 -1.34 -25.82 -1.80
CA ARG A 202 -1.04 -26.17 -0.40
C ARG A 202 -0.26 -25.06 0.29
N ILE A 203 -0.36 -25.00 1.61
CA ILE A 203 0.62 -24.27 2.41
C ILE A 203 1.86 -25.14 2.60
N ARG A 204 3.03 -24.52 2.47
CA ARG A 204 4.32 -25.13 2.78
C ARG A 204 4.96 -24.41 3.97
N SER A 205 5.63 -25.16 4.83
CA SER A 205 6.55 -24.61 5.82
C SER A 205 7.88 -24.31 5.12
N ILE A 206 8.33 -23.07 5.16
CA ILE A 206 9.56 -22.63 4.49
C ILE A 206 10.40 -21.80 5.47
N TYR A 207 11.72 -21.87 5.35
CA TYR A 207 12.59 -20.87 5.94
C TYR A 207 12.87 -19.77 4.92
N ALA A 208 12.60 -18.53 5.28
CA ALA A 208 12.89 -17.37 4.45
C ALA A 208 13.43 -16.24 5.33
N LEU A 209 14.03 -15.23 4.71
CA LEU A 209 14.46 -14.03 5.43
C LEU A 209 13.25 -13.09 5.62
N GLU A 210 12.97 -12.66 6.85
CA GLU A 210 12.07 -11.54 7.10
C GLU A 210 12.75 -10.24 6.65
N GLU A 211 12.23 -9.62 5.58
CA GLU A 211 12.75 -8.37 5.05
C GLU A 211 12.75 -7.27 6.13
N ILE A 212 13.90 -6.58 6.26
CA ILE A 212 14.06 -5.45 7.17
C ILE A 212 14.96 -4.38 6.57
N TYR A 213 14.83 -3.17 7.10
CA TYR A 213 15.78 -2.10 6.87
C TYR A 213 16.71 -1.99 8.07
N VAL A 214 18.01 -1.97 7.82
CA VAL A 214 19.04 -1.77 8.85
C VAL A 214 19.55 -0.34 8.74
N LYS A 215 19.50 0.43 9.82
CA LYS A 215 20.03 1.80 9.83
C LYS A 215 21.51 1.79 9.50
N ASN A 216 21.96 2.75 8.69
CA ASN A 216 23.34 2.79 8.18
C ASN A 216 24.41 2.88 9.28
N ASP A 217 24.06 3.45 10.44
CA ASP A 217 24.92 3.51 11.63
C ASP A 217 24.95 2.21 12.46
N GLY A 218 24.16 1.20 12.09
CA GLY A 218 24.03 -0.08 12.79
C GLY A 218 23.29 0.00 14.13
N THR A 219 22.67 1.13 14.47
CA THR A 219 22.03 1.34 15.79
C THR A 219 20.68 0.66 15.95
N GLY A 220 20.06 0.21 14.85
CA GLY A 220 18.77 -0.47 14.89
C GLY A 220 18.23 -0.82 13.52
N THR A 221 17.00 -1.32 13.55
CA THR A 221 16.26 -1.76 12.36
C THR A 221 14.92 -1.06 12.26
N ILE A 222 14.42 -0.93 11.04
CA ILE A 222 13.06 -0.49 10.74
C ILE A 222 12.36 -1.68 10.07
N PRO A 223 11.20 -2.14 10.58
CA PRO A 223 10.46 -3.24 9.97
C PRO A 223 10.04 -2.93 8.54
N TYR A 224 10.04 -3.96 7.69
CA TYR A 224 9.35 -3.90 6.40
C TYR A 224 7.85 -4.12 6.62
N GLU A 225 7.04 -3.16 6.21
CA GLU A 225 5.58 -3.22 6.33
C GLU A 225 4.93 -2.91 4.98
N ILE A 226 4.26 -3.91 4.40
CA ILE A 226 3.46 -3.73 3.18
C ILE A 226 2.32 -2.75 3.51
N GLY A 227 2.17 -1.71 2.69
CA GLY A 227 1.18 -0.65 2.88
C GLY A 227 1.60 0.48 3.83
N ARG A 228 2.85 0.46 4.35
CA ARG A 228 3.40 1.57 5.15
C ARG A 228 3.45 2.89 4.39
N GLU A 229 3.41 2.82 3.06
CA GLU A 229 3.38 3.99 2.17
C GLU A 229 2.01 4.69 2.17
N GLU A 230 0.96 4.04 2.66
CA GLU A 230 -0.42 4.49 2.49
C GLU A 230 -1.00 5.19 3.72
N THR A 231 -0.67 4.74 4.95
CA THR A 231 -1.34 5.23 6.18
C THR A 231 -0.38 5.38 7.36
N HIS A 232 -0.62 6.41 8.18
CA HIS A 232 0.03 6.57 9.46
C HIS A 232 -0.52 5.55 10.46
N CYS A 233 0.35 4.82 11.16
CA CYS A 233 -0.07 3.83 12.15
C CYS A 233 0.72 3.96 13.46
N ILE A 234 0.11 3.45 14.55
CA ILE A 234 0.73 3.40 15.87
C ILE A 234 1.12 1.94 16.17
N HIS A 235 2.38 1.70 16.48
CA HIS A 235 2.86 0.41 16.98
C HIS A 235 2.53 0.23 18.46
N VAL A 236 1.81 -0.84 18.78
CA VAL A 236 1.38 -1.19 20.15
C VAL A 236 2.20 -2.35 20.69
N ASN A 237 2.31 -3.44 19.92
CA ASN A 237 3.01 -4.67 20.28
C ASN A 237 2.56 -5.28 21.62
N GLU A 238 1.25 -5.44 21.81
CA GLU A 238 0.67 -5.99 23.04
C GLU A 238 0.16 -7.43 22.84
N VAL A 239 0.56 -8.35 23.71
CA VAL A 239 0.01 -9.71 23.77
C VAL A 239 -1.39 -9.66 24.36
N ILE A 240 -2.37 -10.22 23.65
CA ILE A 240 -3.78 -10.19 24.07
C ILE A 240 -4.13 -11.46 24.82
N GLU A 241 -4.46 -11.29 26.10
CA GLU A 241 -4.84 -12.37 27.01
C GLU A 241 -6.25 -12.15 27.57
N TRP A 242 -6.94 -13.26 27.81
CA TRP A 242 -8.21 -13.34 28.54
C TRP A 242 -8.28 -14.61 29.39
N ASN A 243 -8.96 -14.53 30.54
CA ASN A 243 -9.06 -15.64 31.48
C ASN A 243 -10.23 -16.58 31.17
N GLU A 244 -11.35 -16.03 30.73
CA GLU A 244 -12.56 -16.79 30.43
C GLU A 244 -12.96 -16.59 28.97
N PRO A 245 -13.21 -17.69 28.21
CA PRO A 245 -13.74 -17.57 26.86
C PRO A 245 -15.15 -16.99 26.90
N LEU A 246 -15.51 -16.22 25.89
CA LEU A 246 -16.86 -15.70 25.75
C LEU A 246 -17.69 -16.69 24.93
N ASN A 247 -18.83 -17.11 25.49
CA ASN A 247 -19.69 -18.13 24.87
C ASN A 247 -20.62 -17.57 23.78
N ASN A 248 -20.61 -16.27 23.53
CA ASN A 248 -21.35 -15.65 22.43
C ASN A 248 -20.49 -15.56 21.17
N THR A 249 -21.11 -15.87 20.03
CA THR A 249 -20.46 -15.76 18.72
C THR A 249 -20.30 -14.29 18.34
N PHE A 250 -19.17 -13.96 17.71
CA PHE A 250 -18.99 -12.65 17.09
C PHE A 250 -19.88 -12.51 15.83
N GLU A 251 -20.70 -11.48 15.78
CA GLU A 251 -21.56 -11.16 14.64
C GLU A 251 -20.93 -10.03 13.81
N LYS A 252 -20.66 -10.30 12.53
CA LYS A 252 -20.15 -9.27 11.61
C LYS A 252 -21.27 -8.28 11.29
N LYS A 253 -20.96 -6.99 11.40
CA LYS A 253 -21.77 -5.89 10.89
C LYS A 253 -21.22 -5.41 9.55
N GLU A 254 -22.12 -4.88 8.73
CA GLU A 254 -21.74 -4.21 7.48
C GLU A 254 -20.86 -2.99 7.80
N ILE A 255 -19.83 -2.78 6.98
CA ILE A 255 -18.94 -1.62 7.06
C ILE A 255 -19.34 -0.65 5.96
N ASP A 256 -19.44 0.63 6.29
CA ASP A 256 -19.69 1.69 5.33
C ASP A 256 -18.42 2.52 5.19
N ILE A 257 -17.75 2.37 4.05
CA ILE A 257 -16.55 3.13 3.71
C ILE A 257 -16.86 4.31 2.79
N HIS A 258 -18.14 4.54 2.46
CA HIS A 258 -18.53 5.63 1.57
C HIS A 258 -18.52 6.96 2.31
N LEU A 259 -17.64 7.86 1.87
CA LEU A 259 -17.56 9.22 2.38
C LEU A 259 -18.38 10.16 1.49
N ASN A 260 -19.43 10.76 2.07
CA ASN A 260 -20.17 11.85 1.45
C ASN A 260 -19.52 13.19 1.78
N ILE A 261 -18.52 13.58 0.98
CA ILE A 261 -17.81 14.86 1.15
C ILE A 261 -18.53 15.98 0.40
N SER A 262 -18.90 17.04 1.13
CA SER A 262 -19.49 18.22 0.51
C SER A 262 -18.43 19.11 -0.17
N ALA A 263 -18.86 19.91 -1.16
CA ALA A 263 -17.98 20.89 -1.79
C ALA A 263 -17.40 21.90 -0.79
N GLU A 264 -18.19 22.33 0.21
CA GLU A 264 -17.72 23.28 1.23
C GLU A 264 -16.56 22.71 2.04
N GLN A 265 -16.69 21.45 2.50
CA GLN A 265 -15.62 20.74 3.21
C GLN A 265 -14.37 20.57 2.33
N ALA A 266 -14.55 20.17 1.08
CA ALA A 266 -13.44 19.97 0.15
C ALA A 266 -12.67 21.27 -0.15
N PHE A 267 -13.35 22.38 -0.43
CA PHE A 267 -12.67 23.65 -0.74
C PHE A 267 -12.15 24.40 0.48
N SER A 268 -12.68 24.13 1.67
CA SER A 268 -12.11 24.63 2.93
C SER A 268 -10.93 23.80 3.42
N LEU A 269 -10.64 22.66 2.77
CA LEU A 269 -9.64 21.70 3.19
C LEU A 269 -9.82 21.28 4.66
N GLU A 270 -11.08 21.03 5.06
CA GLU A 270 -11.40 20.63 6.43
C GLU A 270 -10.57 19.41 6.84
N PRO A 271 -9.84 19.43 7.97
CA PRO A 271 -9.06 18.27 8.39
C PRO A 271 -9.92 17.01 8.53
N SER A 272 -9.41 15.87 8.05
CA SER A 272 -10.09 14.59 8.20
C SER A 272 -10.19 14.22 9.69
N PRO A 273 -11.33 13.69 10.16
CA PRO A 273 -11.41 13.02 11.46
C PRO A 273 -10.39 11.88 11.57
N ASP A 274 -10.01 11.26 10.45
CA ASP A 274 -9.05 10.17 10.43
C ASP A 274 -7.61 10.63 10.70
N ALA A 275 -7.32 11.92 10.53
CA ALA A 275 -6.01 12.50 10.85
C ALA A 275 -5.83 12.79 12.35
N LEU A 276 -6.88 12.59 13.16
CA LEU A 276 -6.74 12.68 14.61
C LEU A 276 -5.82 11.57 15.10
N PRO A 277 -4.88 11.85 16.02
CA PRO A 277 -4.08 10.79 16.64
C PRO A 277 -4.97 9.86 17.47
N ILE A 278 -4.59 8.59 17.61
CA ILE A 278 -5.29 7.67 18.51
C ILE A 278 -4.70 7.85 19.93
N SER A 279 -5.52 8.35 20.85
CA SER A 279 -5.09 8.65 22.23
C SER A 279 -4.77 7.37 23.02
N LYS A 280 -4.15 7.51 24.21
CA LYS A 280 -3.86 6.35 25.06
C LYS A 280 -5.13 5.72 25.64
N GLU A 281 -6.15 6.53 25.90
CA GLU A 281 -7.47 6.09 26.32
C GLU A 281 -8.18 5.32 25.20
N GLU A 282 -8.12 5.84 23.97
CA GLU A 282 -8.67 5.16 22.79
C GLU A 282 -7.94 3.84 22.51
N GLN A 283 -6.60 3.81 22.65
CA GLN A 283 -5.81 2.58 22.55
C GLN A 283 -6.30 1.53 23.55
N ALA A 284 -6.56 1.91 24.81
CA ALA A 284 -7.04 0.99 25.84
C ALA A 284 -8.43 0.41 25.51
N GLU A 285 -9.36 1.22 25.00
CA GLU A 285 -10.67 0.73 24.54
C GLU A 285 -10.53 -0.17 23.31
N CYS A 286 -9.65 0.17 22.36
CA CYS A 286 -9.37 -0.70 21.20
C CYS A 286 -8.81 -2.06 21.63
N ILE A 287 -7.86 -2.09 22.59
CA ILE A 287 -7.31 -3.33 23.15
C ILE A 287 -8.42 -4.18 23.77
N LYS A 288 -9.35 -3.56 24.49
CA LYS A 288 -10.50 -4.24 25.09
C LYS A 288 -11.47 -4.77 24.03
N ALA A 289 -11.72 -4.02 22.96
CA ALA A 289 -12.55 -4.44 21.83
C ALA A 289 -11.94 -5.67 21.13
N VAL A 290 -10.63 -5.62 20.86
CA VAL A 290 -9.86 -6.72 20.29
C VAL A 290 -9.88 -7.95 21.20
N ARG A 291 -9.65 -7.78 22.51
CA ARG A 291 -9.72 -8.88 23.49
C ARG A 291 -11.09 -9.55 23.48
N THR A 292 -12.16 -8.76 23.44
CA THR A 292 -13.54 -9.25 23.39
C THR A 292 -13.78 -10.04 22.10
N PHE A 293 -13.40 -9.48 20.95
CA PHE A 293 -13.48 -10.16 19.66
C PHE A 293 -12.75 -11.50 19.65
N LEU A 294 -11.48 -11.53 20.09
CA LEU A 294 -10.69 -12.76 20.11
C LEU A 294 -11.26 -13.80 21.06
N ALA A 295 -11.72 -13.40 22.25
CA ALA A 295 -12.32 -14.32 23.21
C ALA A 295 -13.64 -14.95 22.70
N GLN A 296 -14.35 -14.30 21.78
CA GLN A 296 -15.55 -14.82 21.12
C GLN A 296 -15.22 -15.71 19.92
N LYS A 297 -14.30 -15.24 19.06
CA LYS A 297 -14.00 -15.89 17.77
C LYS A 297 -12.99 -17.03 17.90
N TYR A 298 -11.98 -16.86 18.76
CA TYR A 298 -10.89 -17.81 18.99
C TYR A 298 -10.72 -18.11 20.49
N PRO A 299 -11.76 -18.62 21.19
CA PRO A 299 -11.79 -18.70 22.67
C PRO A 299 -10.61 -19.45 23.31
N LYS A 300 -9.92 -20.31 22.56
CA LYS A 300 -8.78 -21.14 23.01
C LYS A 300 -7.41 -20.53 22.74
N ASP A 301 -7.34 -19.35 22.12
CA ASP A 301 -6.10 -18.74 21.65
C ASP A 301 -5.62 -17.58 22.55
N SER A 302 -6.01 -17.60 23.82
CA SER A 302 -5.55 -16.61 24.81
C SER A 302 -4.02 -16.59 24.87
N GLY A 303 -3.42 -15.40 24.78
CA GLY A 303 -1.97 -15.21 24.79
C GLY A 303 -1.26 -15.52 23.47
N LYS A 304 -1.96 -16.03 22.45
CA LYS A 304 -1.35 -16.33 21.15
C LYS A 304 -1.30 -15.13 20.22
N TRP A 305 -2.19 -14.15 20.40
CA TRP A 305 -2.30 -13.02 19.48
C TRP A 305 -1.57 -11.79 19.99
N VAL A 306 -0.82 -11.13 19.12
CA VAL A 306 -0.16 -9.86 19.39
C VAL A 306 -0.80 -8.77 18.55
N LEU A 307 -1.36 -7.75 19.20
CA LEU A 307 -1.80 -6.52 18.55
C LEU A 307 -0.55 -5.73 18.12
N LYS A 308 -0.30 -5.67 16.82
CA LYS A 308 0.88 -5.02 16.25
C LYS A 308 0.66 -3.53 16.07
N THR A 309 -0.39 -3.16 15.34
CA THR A 309 -0.66 -1.76 15.00
C THR A 309 -2.13 -1.37 15.11
N LEU A 310 -2.35 -0.08 15.32
CA LEU A 310 -3.64 0.61 15.21
C LEU A 310 -3.52 1.75 14.20
N HIS A 311 -4.49 1.92 13.32
CA HIS A 311 -4.59 3.09 12.43
C HIS A 311 -6.06 3.49 12.28
N ARG A 312 -6.32 4.79 12.13
CA ARG A 312 -7.66 5.33 11.93
C ARG A 312 -7.88 5.56 10.44
N ASP A 313 -9.01 5.10 9.92
CA ASP A 313 -9.33 5.18 8.51
C ASP A 313 -10.84 5.00 8.29
N HIS A 314 -11.44 5.85 7.44
CA HIS A 314 -12.87 5.82 7.08
C HIS A 314 -13.83 5.75 8.29
N GLY A 315 -13.52 6.43 9.40
CA GLY A 315 -14.35 6.39 10.62
C GLY A 315 -14.20 5.12 11.46
N TYR A 316 -13.27 4.24 11.12
CA TYR A 316 -12.91 3.06 11.87
C TYR A 316 -11.49 3.16 12.42
N ILE A 317 -11.21 2.39 13.46
CA ILE A 317 -9.86 2.06 13.92
C ILE A 317 -9.58 0.62 13.51
N HIS A 318 -8.60 0.45 12.63
CA HIS A 318 -8.15 -0.84 12.16
C HIS A 318 -7.06 -1.37 13.10
N ALA A 319 -7.34 -2.51 13.73
CA ALA A 319 -6.39 -3.24 14.54
C ALA A 319 -5.77 -4.40 13.76
N VAL A 320 -4.45 -4.40 13.61
CA VAL A 320 -3.71 -5.47 12.95
C VAL A 320 -3.11 -6.40 13.99
N LEU A 321 -3.54 -7.65 13.98
CA LEU A 321 -3.01 -8.71 14.83
C LEU A 321 -2.16 -9.69 14.04
N LYS A 322 -1.13 -10.22 14.69
CA LYS A 322 -0.38 -11.39 14.24
C LYS A 322 -0.39 -12.44 15.34
N ASN A 323 -0.46 -13.71 14.99
CA ASN A 323 -0.18 -14.77 15.94
C ASN A 323 1.31 -14.73 16.32
N GLY A 324 1.63 -14.97 17.58
CA GLY A 324 2.98 -14.92 18.16
C GLY A 324 3.71 -16.26 18.16
N GLU A 325 3.09 -17.35 17.69
CA GLU A 325 3.72 -18.67 17.56
C GLU A 325 4.76 -18.69 16.41
N GLU A 326 5.85 -19.47 16.56
CA GLU A 326 6.89 -19.66 15.54
C GLU A 326 6.27 -20.21 14.23
N GLY A 327 6.64 -19.65 13.07
CA GLY A 327 6.11 -20.10 11.77
C GLY A 327 5.00 -19.25 11.16
N SER A 328 4.42 -18.31 11.92
CA SER A 328 3.11 -17.68 11.67
C SER A 328 3.10 -16.45 10.75
N GLY A 329 4.26 -16.03 10.23
CA GLY A 329 4.49 -14.64 9.79
C GLY A 329 3.59 -14.10 8.67
N PHE A 330 3.10 -14.95 7.76
CA PHE A 330 2.33 -14.49 6.59
C PHE A 330 0.83 -14.77 6.63
N ILE A 331 0.39 -15.92 7.16
CA ILE A 331 -1.01 -16.39 7.06
C ILE A 331 -1.82 -16.09 8.32
N ASP A 332 -1.18 -16.04 9.50
CA ASP A 332 -1.88 -15.82 10.77
C ASP A 332 -1.95 -14.32 11.11
N LYS A 333 -2.52 -13.54 10.17
CA LYS A 333 -2.78 -12.10 10.30
C LYS A 333 -4.28 -11.83 10.26
N ILE A 334 -4.77 -11.07 11.25
CA ILE A 334 -6.16 -10.62 11.33
C ILE A 334 -6.17 -9.09 11.29
N LYS A 335 -7.07 -8.51 10.50
CA LYS A 335 -7.44 -7.09 10.58
C LYS A 335 -8.83 -7.00 11.20
N VAL A 336 -8.96 -6.36 12.35
CA VAL A 336 -10.25 -6.08 13.02
C VAL A 336 -10.63 -4.63 12.77
N PHE A 337 -11.88 -4.40 12.38
CA PHE A 337 -12.47 -3.08 12.19
C PHE A 337 -13.23 -2.72 13.46
N ILE A 338 -12.80 -1.63 14.11
CA ILE A 338 -13.40 -1.10 15.34
C ILE A 338 -14.07 0.22 14.99
N GLU A 339 -15.33 0.40 15.31
CA GLU A 339 -16.01 1.66 15.07
C GLU A 339 -15.44 2.76 15.97
N ALA A 340 -14.96 3.88 15.40
CA ALA A 340 -14.18 4.86 16.15
C ALA A 340 -15.00 5.65 17.19
N SER A 341 -16.33 5.68 17.06
CA SER A 341 -17.24 6.39 17.97
C SER A 341 -17.64 5.56 19.19
N SER A 342 -17.76 4.23 19.03
CA SER A 342 -18.26 3.30 20.04
C SER A 342 -17.16 2.40 20.63
N PHE A 343 -16.02 2.28 19.95
CA PHE A 343 -14.96 1.31 20.20
C PHE A 343 -15.46 -0.15 20.18
N GLU A 344 -16.53 -0.42 19.44
CA GLU A 344 -17.01 -1.78 19.23
C GLU A 344 -16.29 -2.42 18.03
N ALA A 345 -15.83 -3.67 18.19
CA ALA A 345 -15.37 -4.46 17.04
C ALA A 345 -16.59 -4.85 16.20
N VAL A 346 -16.62 -4.43 14.93
CA VAL A 346 -17.79 -4.60 14.06
C VAL A 346 -17.55 -5.56 12.90
N ASN A 347 -16.31 -5.68 12.44
CA ASN A 347 -15.97 -6.59 11.34
C ASN A 347 -14.51 -7.06 11.45
N TYR A 348 -14.13 -8.06 10.67
CA TYR A 348 -12.74 -8.52 10.55
C TYR A 348 -12.48 -9.24 9.23
N ILE A 349 -11.22 -9.20 8.84
CA ILE A 349 -10.64 -10.03 7.78
C ILE A 349 -9.58 -10.92 8.43
N ASP A 350 -9.81 -12.24 8.40
CA ASP A 350 -8.81 -13.25 8.72
C ASP A 350 -8.23 -13.79 7.41
N LYS A 351 -6.92 -13.61 7.23
CA LYS A 351 -6.23 -14.01 6.00
C LYS A 351 -6.26 -15.54 5.81
N LYS A 352 -6.23 -16.31 6.89
CA LYS A 352 -6.31 -17.78 6.84
C LYS A 352 -7.69 -18.24 6.38
N GLU A 353 -8.76 -17.65 6.90
CA GLU A 353 -10.13 -17.92 6.44
C GLU A 353 -10.30 -17.53 4.97
N MET A 354 -9.75 -16.39 4.56
CA MET A 354 -9.79 -15.94 3.16
C MET A 354 -9.14 -16.96 2.22
N PHE A 355 -7.93 -17.45 2.53
CA PHE A 355 -7.26 -18.46 1.72
C PHE A 355 -8.00 -19.81 1.70
N GLN A 356 -8.71 -20.17 2.78
CA GLN A 356 -9.56 -21.37 2.80
C GLN A 356 -10.73 -21.23 1.84
N VAL A 357 -11.42 -20.09 1.85
CA VAL A 357 -12.55 -19.81 0.94
C VAL A 357 -12.10 -19.82 -0.52
N CYS A 358 -10.91 -19.32 -0.82
CA CYS A 358 -10.32 -19.35 -2.16
C CYS A 358 -9.83 -20.74 -2.59
N GLY A 359 -9.95 -21.79 -1.76
CA GLY A 359 -9.54 -23.16 -2.08
C GLY A 359 -8.03 -23.41 -2.09
N ILE A 360 -7.23 -22.41 -1.70
CA ILE A 360 -5.76 -22.50 -1.61
C ILE A 360 -5.34 -23.28 -0.35
N LEU A 361 -6.23 -23.28 0.65
CA LEU A 361 -6.04 -23.89 1.94
C LEU A 361 -7.06 -25.02 2.17
N SER A 362 -6.59 -26.26 2.17
CA SER A 362 -7.41 -27.41 2.59
C SER A 362 -7.21 -27.69 4.08
N PRO A 363 -8.27 -27.69 4.92
CA PRO A 363 -8.16 -27.97 6.36
C PRO A 363 -7.57 -29.35 6.73
N SER A 364 -7.49 -30.26 5.77
CA SER A 364 -7.01 -31.64 5.92
C SER A 364 -5.51 -31.82 5.68
N GLN A 365 -4.78 -30.78 5.28
CA GLN A 365 -3.33 -30.87 5.09
C GLN A 365 -2.65 -30.88 6.47
N ALA A 366 -2.12 -32.03 6.87
CA ALA A 366 -1.26 -32.12 8.05
C ALA A 366 -0.02 -31.25 7.83
N ALA A 367 0.42 -30.55 8.87
CA ALA A 367 1.72 -29.88 8.83
C ALA A 367 2.79 -30.94 8.59
N ASN A 368 3.55 -30.81 7.50
CA ASN A 368 4.64 -31.73 7.22
C ASN A 368 5.71 -31.63 8.31
N GLU A 369 6.34 -32.76 8.61
CA GLU A 369 7.41 -32.83 9.60
C GLU A 369 8.59 -31.98 9.12
N ILE A 370 8.98 -31.00 9.94
CA ILE A 370 10.12 -30.12 9.64
C ILE A 370 11.40 -30.94 9.82
N SER A 371 12.16 -31.10 8.74
CA SER A 371 13.41 -31.88 8.73
C SER A 371 14.66 -30.99 8.75
N VAL A 372 14.50 -29.73 8.37
CA VAL A 372 15.58 -28.75 8.23
C VAL A 372 15.60 -27.82 9.44
N SER A 373 16.77 -27.56 10.00
CA SER A 373 16.93 -26.56 11.05
C SER A 373 17.09 -25.15 10.46
N GLN A 374 16.72 -24.12 11.23
CA GLN A 374 16.96 -22.71 10.89
C GLN A 374 18.44 -22.45 10.53
N LYS A 375 19.37 -23.08 11.25
CA LYS A 375 20.81 -22.95 10.99
C LYS A 375 21.18 -23.50 9.62
N GLU A 376 20.70 -24.69 9.26
CA GLU A 376 20.95 -25.29 7.94
C GLU A 376 20.31 -24.48 6.82
N ALA A 377 19.11 -23.94 7.04
CA ALA A 377 18.45 -23.04 6.09
C ALA A 377 19.25 -21.76 5.89
N PHE A 378 19.75 -21.14 6.97
CA PHE A 378 20.59 -19.94 6.88
C PHE A 378 21.85 -20.20 6.05
N GLU A 379 22.58 -21.31 6.27
CA GLU A 379 23.77 -21.60 5.47
C GLU A 379 23.45 -21.75 3.96
N LYS A 380 22.25 -22.26 3.61
CA LYS A 380 21.79 -22.35 2.22
C LYS A 380 21.41 -21.00 1.61
N LEU A 381 20.91 -20.06 2.43
CA LEU A 381 20.50 -18.72 2.01
C LEU A 381 21.62 -17.69 2.08
N ARG A 382 22.70 -17.95 2.83
CA ARG A 382 23.77 -16.99 3.14
C ARG A 382 24.35 -16.28 1.91
N GLU A 383 24.66 -17.03 0.85
CA GLU A 383 25.24 -16.48 -0.39
C GLU A 383 24.19 -15.84 -1.32
N ARG A 384 22.91 -15.93 -0.96
CA ARG A 384 21.75 -15.40 -1.71
C ARG A 384 21.16 -14.15 -1.04
N LEU A 385 21.69 -13.75 0.11
CA LEU A 385 21.28 -12.53 0.79
C LEU A 385 21.71 -11.31 -0.02
N GLU A 386 20.79 -10.36 -0.14
CA GLU A 386 21.02 -9.08 -0.78
C GLU A 386 21.00 -7.97 0.28
N LEU A 387 21.97 -7.05 0.19
CA LEU A 387 22.01 -5.84 1.00
C LEU A 387 22.13 -4.64 0.07
N THR A 388 21.03 -3.93 -0.12
CA THR A 388 20.97 -2.79 -1.04
C THR A 388 20.79 -1.47 -0.28
N PRO A 389 21.52 -0.40 -0.63
CA PRO A 389 21.28 0.92 -0.04
C PRO A 389 19.88 1.43 -0.42
N ILE A 390 19.18 2.00 0.55
CA ILE A 390 17.85 2.59 0.39
C ILE A 390 17.64 3.70 1.41
N TYR A 391 16.94 4.76 1.04
CA TYR A 391 16.45 5.76 1.99
C TYR A 391 15.09 5.35 2.54
N VAL A 392 14.95 5.32 3.86
CA VAL A 392 13.72 4.92 4.55
C VAL A 392 13.22 6.08 5.40
N TYR A 393 11.94 6.40 5.31
CA TYR A 393 11.35 7.38 6.23
C TYR A 393 11.32 6.83 7.66
N ASP A 394 12.08 7.47 8.54
CA ASP A 394 12.09 7.19 9.97
C ASP A 394 11.08 8.11 10.65
N GLU A 395 9.94 7.55 11.09
CA GLU A 395 8.87 8.30 11.74
C GLU A 395 9.30 8.97 13.05
N VAL A 396 10.29 8.42 13.75
CA VAL A 396 10.83 8.99 14.98
C VAL A 396 11.63 10.25 14.68
N GLN A 397 12.44 10.22 13.61
CA GLN A 397 13.27 11.34 13.18
C GLN A 397 12.55 12.32 12.24
N LYS A 398 11.41 11.89 11.66
CA LYS A 398 10.65 12.61 10.62
C LYS A 398 11.49 12.98 9.39
N GLN A 399 12.42 12.09 9.03
CA GLN A 399 13.37 12.29 7.94
C GLN A 399 13.64 10.97 7.23
N TYR A 400 14.06 11.06 5.96
CA TYR A 400 14.60 9.91 5.24
C TYR A 400 16.04 9.67 5.69
N VAL A 401 16.28 8.48 6.22
CA VAL A 401 17.60 8.03 6.69
C VAL A 401 18.12 6.94 5.77
N LEU A 402 19.43 6.94 5.53
CA LEU A 402 20.06 5.89 4.74
C LEU A 402 20.05 4.57 5.53
N CYS A 403 19.63 3.51 4.86
CA CYS A 403 19.52 2.16 5.40
C CYS A 403 20.09 1.14 4.40
N GLY A 404 20.41 -0.05 4.89
CA GLY A 404 20.55 -1.24 4.06
C GLY A 404 19.26 -2.05 4.12
N LYS A 405 18.59 -2.23 2.97
CA LYS A 405 17.52 -3.23 2.84
C LYS A 405 18.19 -4.60 2.80
N LEU A 406 17.95 -5.41 3.82
CA LEU A 406 18.39 -6.79 3.91
C LEU A 406 17.25 -7.69 3.42
N ASP A 407 17.47 -8.35 2.28
CA ASP A 407 16.47 -9.12 1.55
C ASP A 407 17.03 -10.49 1.11
N CYS A 408 16.16 -11.44 0.82
CA CYS A 408 16.48 -12.70 0.19
C CYS A 408 15.29 -13.15 -0.65
N HIS A 409 15.53 -13.29 -1.95
CA HIS A 409 14.49 -13.66 -2.91
C HIS A 409 14.27 -15.17 -3.02
N ASP A 410 14.99 -15.95 -2.23
CA ASP A 410 14.87 -17.40 -2.16
C ASP A 410 14.42 -17.85 -0.78
N GLY A 411 13.69 -18.96 -0.73
CA GLY A 411 13.31 -19.68 0.48
C GLY A 411 13.87 -21.10 0.46
N VAL A 412 13.91 -21.73 1.64
CA VAL A 412 14.27 -23.14 1.81
C VAL A 412 13.03 -23.90 2.26
N ASP A 413 12.65 -24.93 1.51
CA ASP A 413 11.56 -25.82 1.91
C ASP A 413 11.95 -26.53 3.22
N ALA A 414 11.13 -26.41 4.26
CA ALA A 414 11.46 -26.91 5.59
C ALA A 414 11.39 -28.45 5.70
N GLU A 415 10.79 -29.13 4.72
CA GLU A 415 10.66 -30.58 4.65
C GLU A 415 11.76 -31.21 3.78
N SER A 416 12.05 -30.66 2.60
CA SER A 416 13.04 -31.22 1.67
C SER A 416 14.43 -30.58 1.79
N GLY A 417 14.49 -29.34 2.29
CA GLY A 417 15.68 -28.52 2.26
C GLY A 417 16.04 -27.98 0.87
N GLU A 418 15.16 -28.09 -0.11
CA GLU A 418 15.34 -27.52 -1.44
C GLU A 418 15.26 -25.98 -1.37
N VAL A 419 16.13 -25.30 -2.13
CA VAL A 419 16.08 -23.84 -2.27
C VAL A 419 15.25 -23.51 -3.50
N PHE A 420 14.29 -22.58 -3.37
CA PHE A 420 13.41 -22.16 -4.45
C PHE A 420 13.19 -20.64 -4.42
N SER A 421 12.85 -20.07 -5.58
CA SER A 421 12.59 -18.64 -5.74
C SER A 421 11.23 -18.26 -5.15
N LEU A 422 11.20 -17.14 -4.43
CA LEU A 422 10.00 -16.46 -3.93
C LEU A 422 9.53 -15.36 -4.90
N LYS A 423 10.27 -15.07 -5.98
CA LYS A 423 9.97 -14.03 -6.97
C LYS A 423 8.91 -14.44 -8.01
N GLU A 424 8.59 -15.73 -8.12
CA GLU A 424 7.68 -16.27 -9.13
C GLU A 424 6.51 -17.00 -8.46
N GLN A 425 5.37 -16.31 -8.34
CA GLN A 425 4.03 -16.92 -8.48
C GLN A 425 2.93 -15.88 -8.58
#